data_AF-A0A2U1JRE0-F1
#
_entry.id   AF-A0A2U1JRE0-F1
#
_cell.length_a   1.000
_cell.length_b   1.000
_cell.length_c   1.000
_cell.angle_alpha   90.00
_cell.angle_beta   90.00
_cell.angle_gamma   90.00
#
_symmetry.space_group_name_H-M   'P 1'
#
loop_
_entity.id
_entity.type
_entity.pdbx_description
1 polymer ?
#
loop_
_entity_poly.entity_id
_entity_poly.type
_entity_poly.pdbx_seq_one_letter_code
_entity_poly.pdbx_strand_id
1 'polypeptide(L)' 'MFEFQQYLGFLLFLTVLTMGFWLMFFLVGFVSYWVGGATWEAYKEKKAKREE' A
#
# COMPACT_ATOMS: atom_id res chain seq x y z
N MET A 1 33.58 19.51 -8.07
CA MET A 1 33.74 18.25 -7.31
C MET A 1 32.41 18.01 -6.61
N PHE A 2 31.77 16.86 -6.79
CA PHE A 2 30.54 16.57 -6.04
C PHE A 2 30.97 16.34 -4.60
N GLU A 3 30.63 17.26 -3.69
CA GLU A 3 31.02 17.16 -2.29
C GLU A 3 30.43 15.87 -1.70
N PHE A 4 31.24 15.10 -0.97
CA PHE A 4 30.86 13.81 -0.39
C PHE A 4 29.55 13.88 0.41
N GLN A 5 29.30 15.03 1.03
CA GLN A 5 28.09 15.32 1.80
C GLN A 5 26.82 15.40 0.92
N GLN A 6 26.92 15.92 -0.31
CA GLN A 6 25.82 15.96 -1.27
C GLN A 6 25.47 14.56 -1.79
N TYR A 7 26.48 13.69 -1.96
CA TYR A 7 26.28 12.30 -2.37
C TYR A 7 25.53 11.49 -1.31
N LEU A 8 25.89 11.67 -0.04
CA LEU A 8 25.15 11.07 1.07
C LEU A 8 23.71 11.59 1.16
N GLY A 9 23.49 12.88 0.92
CA GLY A 9 22.14 13.45 0.85
C GLY A 9 21.29 12.83 -0.27
N PHE A 10 21.88 12.61 -1.45
CA PHE A 10 21.20 11.94 -2.56
C PHE A 10 20.86 10.48 -2.27
N LEU A 11 21.81 9.72 -1.68
CA LEU A 11 21.57 8.33 -1.29
C LEU A 11 20.49 8.21 -0.21
N LEU A 12 20.50 9.10 0.79
CA LEU A 12 19.47 9.15 1.82
C LEU A 12 18.10 9.45 1.21
N PHE A 13 18.02 10.42 0.29
CA PHE A 13 16.77 10.73 -0.41
C PHE A 13 16.23 9.52 -1.18
N LEU A 14 17.06 8.85 -1.97
CA LEU A 14 16.65 7.65 -2.70
C LEU A 14 16.22 6.51 -1.77
N THR A 15 16.91 6.34 -0.65
CA THR A 15 16.59 5.30 0.34
C THR A 15 15.26 5.59 1.01
N VAL A 16 15.03 6.83 1.46
CA VAL A 16 13.75 7.24 2.08
C VAL A 16 12.60 7.16 1.07
N LEU A 17 12.81 7.60 -0.18
CA LEU A 17 11.80 7.50 -1.23
C LEU A 17 11.43 6.04 -1.49
N THR A 18 12.42 5.16 -1.62
CA THR A 18 12.20 3.73 -1.85
C THR A 18 11.53 3.07 -0.66
N MET A 19 11.95 3.38 0.57
CA MET A 19 11.31 2.86 1.79
C MET A 19 9.87 3.36 1.93
N GLY A 20 9.61 4.64 1.67
CA GLY A 20 8.26 5.21 1.67
C GLY A 20 7.36 4.58 0.60
N PHE A 21 7.90 4.33 -0.60
CA PHE A 21 7.21 3.61 -1.67
C PHE A 21 6.82 2.19 -1.25
N TRP A 22 7.74 1.44 -0.66
CA TRP A 22 7.46 0.10 -0.12
C TRP A 22 6.42 0.13 1.01
N LEU A 23 6.42 1.17 1.83
CA LEU A 23 5.44 1.35 2.90
C LEU A 23 4.01 1.54 2.35
N MET A 24 3.85 2.18 1.17
CA MET A 24 2.55 2.26 0.49
C MET A 24 2.01 0.88 0.10
N PHE A 25 2.86 -0.05 -0.38
CA PHE A 25 2.42 -1.41 -0.68
C PHE A 25 1.97 -2.18 0.57
N PHE A 26 2.64 -1.95 1.70
CA PHE A 26 2.24 -2.53 2.97
C PHE A 26 0.83 -2.05 3.39
N LEU A 27 0.56 -0.75 3.27
CA LEU A 27 -0.75 -0.16 3.53
C LEU A 27 -1.82 -0.73 2.59
N VAL A 28 -1.55 -0.81 1.29
CA VAL A 28 -2.48 -1.39 0.31
C VAL A 28 -2.76 -2.85 0.62
N GLY A 29 -1.74 -3.66 0.96
CA GLY A 29 -1.93 -5.07 1.31
C GLY A 29 -2.80 -5.27 2.55
N PHE A 30 -2.59 -4.44 3.59
CA PHE A 30 -3.43 -4.45 4.79
C PHE A 30 -4.87 -4.05 4.49
N VAL A 31 -5.06 -2.99 3.69
CA VAL A 31 -6.37 -2.53 3.25
C VAL A 31 -7.05 -3.58 2.38
N SER A 32 -6.35 -4.23 1.44
CA SER A 32 -6.91 -5.29 0.60
C SER A 32 -7.35 -6.51 1.41
N TYR A 33 -6.64 -6.88 2.48
CA TYR A 33 -7.06 -7.94 3.40
C TYR A 33 -8.39 -7.60 4.09
N TRP A 34 -8.53 -6.36 4.57
CA TRP A 34 -9.75 -5.88 5.22
C TRP A 34 -10.91 -5.67 4.24
N VAL A 35 -10.64 -4.98 3.14
CA VAL A 35 -11.62 -4.64 2.08
C VAL A 35 -12.10 -5.89 1.37
N GLY A 36 -11.25 -6.89 1.15
CA GLY A 36 -11.64 -8.17 0.56
C GLY A 36 -12.71 -8.89 1.38
N GLY A 37 -12.53 -8.94 2.71
CA GLY A 37 -13.52 -9.51 3.63
C GLY A 37 -14.85 -8.77 3.61
N ALA A 38 -14.82 -7.44 3.79
CA ALA A 38 -16.03 -6.61 3.78
C ALA A 38 -16.77 -6.65 2.43
N THR A 39 -16.03 -6.68 1.32
CA THR A 39 -16.61 -6.74 -0.03
C THR A 39 -17.23 -8.11 -0.30
N TRP A 40 -16.62 -9.20 0.19
CA TRP A 40 -17.15 -10.55 0.06
C TRP A 40 -18.46 -10.74 0.83
N GLU A 41 -18.52 -10.24 2.06
CA GLU A 41 -19.75 -10.26 2.87
C GLU A 41 -20.87 -9.45 2.20
N ALA A 42 -20.58 -8.23 1.74
CA ALA A 42 -21.55 -7.40 1.03
C ALA A 42 -22.03 -8.03 -0.28
N TYR A 43 -21.15 -8.74 -1.01
CA TYR A 43 -21.52 -9.46 -2.23
C TYR A 43 -22.46 -10.64 -1.91
N LYS A 44 -22.17 -11.41 -0.86
CA LYS A 44 -22.97 -12.56 -0.46
C LYS A 44 -24.37 -12.13 0.01
N GLU A 45 -24.48 -11.03 0.76
CA GLU A 45 -25.77 -10.48 1.19
C GLU A 45 -26.62 -10.00 0.00
N LYS A 46 -26.00 -9.35 -1.00
CA LYS A 46 -26.69 -8.94 -2.24
C LYS A 46 -27.16 -10.12 -3.09
N LYS A 47 -26.40 -11.22 -3.11
CA LYS A 47 -26.80 -12.44 -3.82
C LYS A 47 -27.97 -13.13 -3.13
N ALA A 48 -27.92 -13.25 -1.80
CA ALA A 48 -29.01 -13.84 -1.01
C ALA A 48 -30.35 -13.08 -1.20
N LYS A 49 -30.32 -11.74 -1.19
CA LYS A 49 -31.49 -10.88 -1.46
C LYS A 49 -32.04 -10.94 -2.89
N ARG A 50 -31.29 -11.51 -3.84
CA ARG A 50 -31.76 -11.76 -5.21
C ARG A 50 -32.32 -13.18 -5.42
N GLU A 51 -32.02 -14.08 -4.48
CA GLU A 51 -32.49 -15.47 -4.51
C GLU A 51 -33.76 -15.68 -3.65
N GLU A 52 -34.11 -14.72 -2.77
CA GLU A 52 -35.49 -14.49 -2.27
C GLU A 52 -36.33 -13.69 -3.28
#